data_AF-A0A6I4VQA7-F1
#
_entry.id   AF-A0A6I4VQA7-F1
#
_cell.length_a   1.000
_cell.length_b   1.000
_cell.length_c   1.000
_cell.angle_alpha   90.00
_cell.angle_beta   90.00
_cell.angle_gamma   90.00
#
_symmetry.space_group_name_H-M   'P 1'
#
loop_
_entity.id
_entity.type
_entity.pdbx_description
1 polymer ?
#
loop_
_entity_poly.entity_id
_entity_poly.type
_entity_poly.pdbx_seq_one_letter_code
_entity_poly.pdbx_strand_id
1 'polypeptide(L)'
;MVRNDGKVLHIKHLALNKWLLPGGHCEREDNSLVSASLREIEEETGISSHNLVLLQSTPLDVDLHIIPANPKKERQNLWYHLFIHATTG
;
A
#
# COMPACT_ATOMS: atom_id res chain seq x y z
N MET A 1 5.65 -4.98 3.51
CA MET A 1 7.13 -5.07 3.33
C MET A 1 7.76 -5.81 4.50
N VAL A 2 8.66 -6.77 4.23
CA VAL A 2 9.25 -7.64 5.26
C VAL A 2 10.78 -7.55 5.22
N ARG A 3 11.44 -7.39 6.37
CA ARG A 3 12.90 -7.48 6.48
C ARG A 3 13.34 -8.93 6.64
N ASN A 4 14.60 -9.23 6.33
CA ASN A 4 15.16 -10.58 6.47
C ASN A 4 15.09 -11.14 7.91
N ASP A 5 14.95 -10.29 8.93
CA ASP A 5 14.74 -10.71 10.33
C ASP A 5 13.25 -10.96 10.68
N GLY A 6 12.37 -11.04 9.68
CA GLY A 6 10.94 -11.32 9.84
C GLY A 6 10.10 -10.14 10.29
N LYS A 7 10.68 -8.94 10.44
CA LYS A 7 9.92 -7.74 10.85
C LYS A 7 9.15 -7.14 9.68
N VAL A 8 7.93 -6.70 9.95
CA VAL A 8 7.01 -6.10 8.96
C VAL A 8 6.87 -4.60 9.19
N LEU A 9 7.09 -3.80 8.15
CA LEU A 9 6.92 -2.35 8.24
C LEU A 9 5.44 -1.97 8.35
N HIS A 10 5.14 -1.08 9.29
CA HIS A 10 3.85 -0.40 9.43
C HIS A 10 4.05 1.10 9.56
N ILE A 11 3.09 1.88 9.07
CA ILE A 11 2.97 3.32 9.26
C ILE A 11 1.88 3.63 10.29
N LYS A 12 2.06 4.72 11.04
CA LYS A 12 1.04 5.19 11.98
C LYS A 12 0.08 6.15 11.27
N HIS A 13 -1.11 5.65 10.93
CA HIS A 13 -2.12 6.46 10.27
C HIS A 13 -2.80 7.41 11.27
N LEU A 14 -2.47 8.70 11.21
CA LEU A 14 -2.88 9.69 12.21
C LEU A 14 -4.41 9.85 12.31
N ALA A 15 -5.11 9.96 11.18
CA ALA A 15 -6.56 10.21 11.20
C ALA A 15 -7.39 9.01 11.70
N LEU A 16 -6.86 7.79 11.60
CA LEU A 16 -7.51 6.56 12.06
C LEU A 16 -6.98 6.12 13.43
N ASN A 17 -5.87 6.71 13.88
CA ASN A 17 -5.10 6.30 15.05
C ASN A 17 -4.81 4.78 15.08
N LYS A 18 -4.39 4.23 13.94
CA LYS A 18 -4.08 2.81 13.74
C LYS A 18 -2.71 2.64 13.10
N TRP A 19 -2.10 1.48 13.33
CA TRP A 19 -0.95 1.02 12.56
C TRP A 19 -1.45 0.26 11.34
N LEU A 20 -1.03 0.67 10.16
CA LEU A 20 -1.40 0.06 8.88
C LEU A 20 -0.13 -0.29 8.11
N LEU A 21 -0.24 -1.24 7.19
CA LEU A 21 0.81 -1.43 6.19
C LEU A 21 0.86 -0.18 5.29
N PRO A 22 2.04 0.20 4.78
CA PRO A 22 2.11 1.22 3.74
C PRO A 22 1.31 0.79 2.52
N GLY A 23 0.63 1.73 1.88
CA GLY A 23 -0.15 1.48 0.68
C GLY A 23 -1.20 2.53 0.44
N GLY A 24 -1.56 2.69 -0.82
CA GLY A 24 -2.54 3.67 -1.26
C GLY A 24 -3.23 3.25 -2.53
N HIS A 25 -3.63 4.24 -3.33
CA HIS A 25 -4.49 4.00 -4.49
C HIS A 25 -3.64 3.90 -5.75
N CYS A 26 -4.08 3.06 -6.69
CA CYS A 26 -3.53 3.14 -8.05
C CYS A 26 -3.93 4.47 -8.67
N GLU A 27 -2.93 5.14 -9.24
CA GLU A 27 -3.06 6.36 -10.03
C GLU A 27 -3.10 6.02 -11.53
N ARG A 28 -3.42 6.99 -12.38
CA ARG A 28 -3.56 6.75 -13.83
C ARG A 28 -2.22 6.45 -14.48
N GLU A 29 -1.16 6.93 -13.87
CA GLU A 29 0.23 6.84 -14.29
C GLU A 29 0.86 5.49 -13.87
N ASP A 30 0.18 4.73 -12.99
CA ASP A 30 0.64 3.42 -12.55
C ASP A 30 0.44 2.37 -13.65
N ASN A 31 1.54 1.90 -14.23
CA ASN A 31 1.52 0.89 -15.28
C ASN A 31 1.23 -0.53 -14.77
N SER A 32 1.24 -0.73 -13.45
CA SER A 32 0.94 -2.01 -12.80
C SER A 32 0.62 -1.80 -11.32
N LEU A 33 0.07 -2.83 -10.68
CA LEU A 33 -0.11 -2.85 -9.23
C LEU A 33 1.23 -2.78 -8.47
N VAL A 34 2.29 -3.36 -9.04
CA VAL A 34 3.65 -3.30 -8.50
C VAL A 34 4.17 -1.87 -8.53
N SER A 35 3.99 -1.14 -9.64
CA SER A 35 4.45 0.25 -9.73
C SER A 35 3.72 1.15 -8.73
N ALA A 36 2.40 0.98 -8.59
CA ALA A 36 1.62 1.69 -7.56
C ALA A 36 2.18 1.41 -6.16
N SER A 37 2.42 0.14 -5.85
CA SER A 37 2.92 -0.27 -4.53
C SER A 37 4.32 0.29 -4.22
N LEU A 38 5.21 0.33 -5.21
CA LEU A 38 6.56 0.89 -5.03
C LEU A 38 6.51 2.41 -4.82
N ARG A 39 5.67 3.12 -5.59
CA ARG A 39 5.45 4.57 -5.44
C ARG A 39 4.89 4.91 -4.06
N GLU A 40 3.83 4.23 -3.63
CA GLU A 40 3.19 4.46 -2.32
C GLU A 40 4.16 4.20 -1.16
N ILE A 41 5.00 3.16 -1.26
CA ILE A 41 6.06 2.94 -0.24
C ILE A 41 7.03 4.12 -0.19
N GLU A 42 7.49 4.62 -1.34
CA GLU A 42 8.37 5.79 -1.37
C GLU A 42 7.71 7.03 -0.75
N GLU A 43 6.46 7.31 -1.11
CA GLU A 43 5.71 8.47 -0.64
C GLU A 43 5.43 8.43 0.87
N GLU A 44 4.98 7.29 1.39
CA GLU A 44 4.54 7.19 2.79
C GLU A 44 5.69 6.94 3.77
N THR A 45 6.82 6.42 3.29
CA THR A 45 7.92 5.98 4.17
C THR A 45 9.27 6.63 3.88
N GLY A 46 9.43 7.23 2.70
CA GLY A 46 10.70 7.76 2.21
C GLY A 46 11.73 6.69 1.82
N ILE A 47 11.39 5.40 1.86
CA ILE A 47 12.28 4.31 1.48
C ILE A 47 12.27 4.17 -0.03
N SER A 48 13.42 4.43 -0.68
CA SER A 48 13.54 4.23 -2.13
C SER A 48 13.24 2.79 -2.54
N SER A 49 12.44 2.64 -3.59
CA SER A 49 12.12 1.38 -4.27
C SER A 49 13.36 0.62 -4.73
N HIS A 50 14.48 1.31 -4.96
CA HIS A 50 15.76 0.70 -5.33
C HIS A 50 16.36 -0.16 -4.20
N ASN A 51 15.95 0.08 -2.96
CA ASN A 51 16.35 -0.71 -1.79
C ASN A 51 15.42 -1.91 -1.54
N LEU A 52 14.44 -2.12 -2.42
CA LEU A 52 13.42 -3.15 -2.29
C LEU A 52 13.64 -4.23 -3.35
N VAL A 53 13.42 -5.46 -2.94
CA VAL A 53 13.37 -6.64 -3.79
C VAL A 53 11.94 -7.13 -3.82
N LEU A 54 11.36 -7.19 -5.01
CA LEU A 54 10.04 -7.77 -5.20
C LEU A 54 10.13 -9.29 -5.05
N LEU A 55 9.35 -9.87 -4.13
CA LEU A 55 9.31 -11.33 -3.96
C LEU A 55 8.53 -12.01 -5.09
N GLN A 56 7.41 -11.43 -5.49
CA GLN A 56 6.57 -11.89 -6.59
C GLN A 56 5.73 -10.73 -7.12
N SER A 57 5.37 -10.77 -8.40
CA SER A 57 4.50 -9.78 -9.03
C SER A 57 3.01 -9.99 -8.77
N THR A 58 2.64 -11.17 -8.24
CA THR A 58 1.25 -11.48 -7.90
C THR A 58 0.94 -10.98 -6.49
N PRO A 59 -0.18 -10.27 -6.28
CA PRO A 59 -0.60 -9.86 -4.94
C PRO A 59 -0.76 -11.07 -4.01
N LEU A 60 -0.33 -10.93 -2.75
CA LEU A 60 -0.49 -12.00 -1.77
C LEU A 60 -1.93 -12.06 -1.25
N ASP A 61 -2.54 -10.89 -1.08
CA ASP A 61 -3.88 -10.72 -0.55
C ASP A 61 -4.60 -9.57 -1.27
N VAL A 62 -5.90 -9.74 -1.48
CA VAL A 62 -6.78 -8.78 -2.14
C VAL A 62 -8.07 -8.73 -1.34
N ASP A 63 -8.37 -7.56 -0.76
CA ASP A 63 -9.60 -7.36 0.00
C ASP A 63 -10.48 -6.26 -0.61
N LEU A 64 -11.79 -6.48 -0.54
CA LEU A 64 -12.83 -5.60 -1.04
C LEU A 64 -13.60 -4.99 0.11
N HIS A 65 -13.44 -3.68 0.30
CA HIS A 65 -14.18 -2.96 1.34
C HIS A 65 -15.16 -1.97 0.72
N ILE A 66 -16.44 -2.15 1.08
CA ILE A 66 -17.48 -1.18 0.77
C ILE A 66 -17.38 -0.05 1.80
N ILE A 67 -16.91 1.12 1.38
CA ILE A 67 -16.98 2.32 2.20
C ILE A 67 -18.37 2.95 2.03
N PRO A 68 -19.12 3.20 3.12
CA PRO A 68 -20.40 3.90 3.04
C PRO A 68 -20.23 5.32 2.52
N ALA A 69 -21.19 5.79 1.72
CA ALA A 69 -21.19 7.15 1.20
C ALA A 69 -21.14 8.17 2.36
N ASN A 70 -20.17 9.09 2.30
CA ASN A 70 -20.05 10.17 3.27
C ASN A 70 -20.47 11.49 2.62
N PRO A 71 -21.64 12.07 2.95
CA PRO A 71 -22.11 13.30 2.31
C PRO A 71 -21.24 14.54 2.54
N LYS A 72 -20.26 14.49 3.47
CA LYS A 72 -19.28 15.56 3.70
C LYS A 72 -17.99 15.43 2.87
N LYS A 73 -17.77 14.28 2.23
CA LYS A 73 -16.63 14.04 1.35
C LYS A 73 -17.21 13.56 0.03
N GLU A 74 -17.21 14.40 -1.01
CA GLU A 74 -17.53 13.99 -2.39
C GLU A 74 -16.54 12.91 -2.87
N ARG A 75 -16.70 11.67 -2.40
CA ARG A 75 -15.93 10.51 -2.85
C ARG A 75 -16.91 9.37 -3.02
N GLN A 76 -17.08 8.95 -4.28
CA GLN A 76 -17.84 7.75 -4.61
C GLN A 76 -17.07 6.49 -4.24
N ASN A 77 -17.85 5.41 -4.11
CA ASN A 77 -17.60 4.24 -3.28
C ASN A 77 -16.80 3.14 -4.02
N LEU A 78 -16.14 2.29 -3.21
CA LEU A 78 -15.31 1.12 -3.52
C LEU A 78 -13.81 1.43 -3.65
N TRP A 79 -13.04 0.90 -2.70
CA TRP A 79 -11.58 0.92 -2.74
C TRP A 79 -11.07 -0.52 -2.68
N TYR A 80 -10.10 -0.81 -3.53
CA TYR A 80 -9.31 -2.04 -3.46
C TYR A 80 -8.13 -1.75 -2.55
N HIS A 81 -7.96 -2.52 -1.48
CA HIS A 81 -6.68 -2.56 -0.78
C HIS A 81 -5.89 -3.72 -1.34
N LEU A 82 -4.68 -3.42 -1.80
CA LEU A 82 -3.79 -4.40 -2.36
C LEU A 82 -2.53 -4.49 -1.52
N PHE A 83 -2.26 -5.67 -0.97
CA PHE A 83 -1.01 -5.91 -0.26
C PHE A 83 -0.03 -6.64 -1.17
N ILE A 84 0.88 -5.87 -1.78
CA ILE A 84 2.07 -6.42 -2.44
C ILE A 84 3.23 -6.44 -1.45
N HIS A 85 3.84 -7.61 -1.29
CA HIS A 85 4.98 -7.78 -0.40
C HIS A 85 6.29 -7.59 -1.16
N ALA A 86 7.03 -6.56 -0.79
CA ALA A 86 8.45 -6.42 -1.08
C ALA A 86 9.30 -6.79 0.16
N THR A 87 10.50 -7.31 -0.06
CA THR A 87 11.52 -7.48 0.98
C THR A 87 12.63 -6.46 0.83
N THR A 88 13.24 -6.04 1.93
CA THR A 88 14.46 -5.21 1.84
C THR A 88 15.66 -6.10 1.54
N GLY A 89 16.52 -5.68 0.61
CA GLY A 89 17.85 -6.29 0.40
C GLY A 89 18.78 -6.12 1.58
#